data_AF-A0AAW1VZU7-F1
#
_entry.id   AF-A0AAW1VZU7-F1
#
_cell.length_a   1.000
_cell.length_b   1.000
_cell.length_c   1.000
_cell.angle_alpha   90.00
_cell.angle_beta   90.00
_cell.angle_gamma   90.00
#
_symmetry.space_group_name_H-M   'P 1'
#
loop_
_entity.id
_entity.type
_entity.pdbx_description
1 polymer ?
#
loop_
_entity_poly.entity_id
_entity_poly.type
_entity_poly.pdbx_seq_one_letter_code
_entity_poly.pdbx_strand_id
1 'polypeptide(L)'
;METMMAESSAGAIEPGLKMQTMTVEQPEEKSKKVFTNPFKHFKSYTLPFSKEDLCKDENLPEVWKTDVEDVVDNCFHSLLAITCGLSAEWVEPIVSGTVASDAFRLWTPVGMSEEEFSRKYDEFIHKFEDEFALATELSCQVLYKVKAVLVQADTWEATNVVGRLLDECLMGNEPFDDARVRLMLDDFKRLAKQEHDSEG
;
A
#
# COMPACT_ATOMS: atom_id res chain seq x y z
N MET A 1 63.79 -37.52 9.75
CA MET A 1 64.49 -36.74 8.73
C MET A 1 64.59 -37.64 7.51
N GLU A 2 63.64 -37.53 6.58
CA GLU A 2 63.70 -38.01 5.18
C GLU A 2 62.32 -37.80 4.54
N THR A 3 62.31 -36.85 3.61
CA THR A 3 61.62 -36.77 2.30
C THR A 3 60.52 -37.78 1.97
N MET A 4 59.42 -37.27 1.40
CA MET A 4 59.06 -37.56 -0.01
C MET A 4 58.00 -36.58 -0.55
N MET A 5 58.35 -35.93 -1.65
CA MET A 5 57.44 -35.25 -2.57
C MET A 5 56.91 -36.25 -3.61
N ALA A 6 55.70 -36.02 -4.12
CA ALA A 6 55.25 -36.39 -5.48
C ALA A 6 53.97 -35.55 -5.78
N GLU A 7 54.06 -34.55 -6.66
CA GLU A 7 53.64 -34.60 -8.09
C GLU A 7 52.11 -34.80 -8.26
N SER A 8 51.36 -33.75 -8.59
CA SER A 8 51.06 -33.23 -9.94
C SER A 8 50.14 -34.14 -10.77
N SER A 9 48.92 -33.68 -11.04
CA SER A 9 48.38 -33.73 -12.41
C SER A 9 47.30 -32.68 -12.60
N ALA A 10 47.49 -31.88 -13.66
CA ALA A 10 46.48 -31.02 -14.24
C ALA A 10 45.52 -31.90 -15.06
N GLY A 11 44.22 -31.82 -14.75
CA GLY A 11 43.14 -32.45 -15.50
C GLY A 11 42.29 -31.37 -16.18
N ALA A 12 42.17 -31.49 -17.50
CA ALA A 12 41.52 -30.55 -18.40
C ALA A 12 40.01 -30.35 -18.12
N ILE A 13 39.54 -29.13 -18.38
CA ILE A 13 38.13 -28.77 -18.40
C ILE A 13 37.55 -29.19 -19.76
N GLU A 14 36.65 -30.18 -19.78
CA GLU A 14 35.79 -30.46 -20.93
C GLU A 14 34.48 -29.63 -20.84
N PRO A 15 34.01 -29.02 -21.94
CA PRO A 15 32.72 -28.35 -22.00
C PRO A 15 31.64 -29.35 -22.44
N GLY A 16 30.68 -29.65 -21.57
CA GLY A 16 29.68 -30.68 -21.87
C GLY A 16 28.41 -30.62 -21.01
N LEU A 17 27.87 -29.43 -20.72
CA LEU A 17 26.56 -29.29 -20.09
C LEU A 17 25.45 -29.44 -21.13
N LYS A 18 24.99 -30.68 -21.37
CA LYS A 18 23.66 -30.94 -21.93
C LYS A 18 22.64 -30.81 -20.81
N MET A 19 21.73 -29.84 -20.92
CA MET A 19 20.57 -29.77 -20.04
C MET A 19 19.73 -31.05 -20.22
N GLN A 20 19.67 -31.87 -19.17
CA GLN A 20 18.64 -32.90 -19.06
C GLN A 20 17.38 -32.25 -18.49
N THR A 21 16.32 -32.24 -19.30
CA THR A 21 14.98 -31.88 -18.87
C THR A 21 14.52 -32.89 -17.82
N MET A 22 14.43 -32.48 -16.55
CA MET A 22 13.82 -33.28 -15.51
C MET A 22 12.30 -33.28 -15.71
N THR A 23 11.77 -34.40 -16.19
CA THR A 23 10.35 -34.70 -16.12
C THR A 23 10.01 -34.95 -14.65
N VAL A 24 9.31 -34.00 -14.02
CA VAL A 24 8.78 -34.17 -12.67
C VAL A 24 7.51 -35.01 -12.78
N GLU A 25 7.58 -36.26 -12.33
CA GLU A 25 6.41 -37.10 -12.12
C GLU A 25 5.55 -36.48 -11.00
N GLN A 26 4.28 -36.20 -11.32
CA GLN A 26 3.29 -35.72 -10.36
C GLN A 26 2.99 -36.80 -9.32
N PRO A 27 3.04 -36.50 -8.01
CA PRO A 27 2.48 -37.40 -7.01
C PRO A 27 0.94 -37.33 -7.02
N GLU A 28 0.34 -38.51 -6.99
CA GLU A 28 -1.11 -38.74 -7.00
C GLU A 28 -1.84 -38.15 -5.78
N GLU A 29 -3.01 -37.58 -6.09
CA GLU A 29 -4.19 -37.28 -5.26
C GLU A 29 -4.07 -37.17 -3.73
N LYS A 30 -4.19 -35.93 -3.23
CA LYS A 30 -4.90 -35.65 -1.98
C LYS A 30 -5.87 -34.47 -2.15
N SER A 31 -7.17 -34.79 -2.02
CA SER A 31 -8.27 -33.88 -1.68
C SER A 31 -8.32 -32.55 -2.45
N LYS A 32 -8.99 -32.55 -3.61
CA LYS A 32 -9.49 -31.32 -4.25
C LYS A 32 -10.43 -30.58 -3.30
N LYS A 33 -9.90 -29.66 -2.49
CA LYS A 33 -10.72 -28.56 -1.97
C LYS A 33 -11.20 -27.80 -3.19
N VAL A 34 -12.49 -27.91 -3.47
CA VAL A 34 -13.15 -27.07 -4.46
C VAL A 34 -12.97 -25.64 -3.98
N PHE A 35 -12.03 -24.93 -4.61
CA PHE A 35 -11.89 -23.49 -4.44
C PHE A 35 -13.15 -22.88 -5.07
N THR A 36 -14.19 -22.72 -4.25
CA THR A 36 -15.33 -21.91 -4.64
C THR A 36 -14.82 -20.49 -4.66
N ASN A 37 -14.66 -19.93 -5.86
CA ASN A 37 -14.34 -18.52 -6.02
C ASN A 37 -15.41 -17.72 -5.26
N PRO A 38 -15.07 -17.05 -4.14
CA PRO A 38 -16.07 -16.33 -3.34
C PRO A 38 -16.66 -15.13 -4.10
N PHE A 39 -16.05 -14.74 -5.22
CA PHE A 39 -16.50 -13.67 -6.10
C PHE A 39 -17.52 -14.10 -7.17
N LYS A 40 -18.04 -15.35 -7.13
CA LYS A 40 -19.02 -15.86 -8.11
C LYS A 40 -20.33 -15.06 -8.18
N HIS A 41 -20.56 -14.13 -7.25
CA HIS A 41 -21.72 -13.25 -7.19
C HIS A 41 -21.45 -11.81 -7.61
N PHE A 42 -20.21 -11.45 -7.95
CA PHE A 42 -19.96 -10.13 -8.53
C PHE A 42 -20.39 -10.15 -10.00
N LYS A 43 -21.51 -9.48 -10.29
CA LYS A 43 -21.85 -9.09 -11.65
C LYS A 43 -20.86 -8.00 -12.05
N SER A 44 -19.74 -8.39 -12.68
CA SER A 44 -18.87 -7.43 -13.35
C SER A 44 -19.62 -6.91 -14.58
N TYR A 45 -19.98 -5.63 -14.57
CA TYR A 45 -20.46 -4.96 -15.76
C TYR A 45 -19.25 -4.47 -16.53
N THR A 46 -18.89 -5.17 -17.59
CA THR A 46 -18.01 -4.61 -18.61
C THR A 46 -18.86 -3.62 -19.38
N LEU A 47 -18.57 -2.32 -19.27
CA LEU A 47 -19.15 -1.32 -20.15
C LEU A 47 -18.43 -1.42 -21.50
N PRO A 48 -19.10 -1.90 -22.57
CA PRO A 48 -18.51 -1.86 -23.89
C PRO A 48 -18.51 -0.41 -24.36
N PHE A 49 -17.33 0.21 -24.43
CA PHE A 49 -17.17 1.44 -25.20
C PHE A 49 -16.78 1.05 -26.63
N SER A 50 -17.44 1.63 -27.64
CA SER A 50 -16.98 1.48 -29.02
C SER A 50 -15.81 2.45 -29.24
N LYS A 51 -14.85 2.06 -30.07
CA LYS A 51 -13.76 2.96 -30.50
C LYS A 51 -14.29 4.20 -31.25
N GLU A 52 -15.55 4.15 -31.70
CA GLU A 52 -16.22 5.23 -32.42
C GLU A 52 -16.92 6.23 -31.49
N ASP A 53 -17.24 5.81 -30.25
CA ASP A 53 -17.82 6.66 -29.18
C ASP A 53 -16.75 7.33 -28.30
N LEU A 54 -15.50 6.86 -28.37
CA LEU A 54 -14.35 7.57 -27.83
C LEU A 54 -14.09 8.80 -28.73
N CYS A 55 -14.07 10.00 -28.14
CA CYS A 55 -13.77 11.26 -28.83
C CYS A 55 -12.62 11.07 -29.82
N LYS A 56 -12.92 11.16 -31.12
CA LYS A 56 -11.93 10.95 -32.19
C LYS A 56 -10.82 12.01 -32.22
N ASP A 57 -11.00 13.08 -31.46
CA ASP A 57 -10.14 14.26 -31.43
C ASP A 57 -9.34 14.41 -30.13
N GLU A 58 -9.51 13.49 -29.16
CA GLU A 58 -8.79 13.54 -27.88
C GLU A 58 -7.61 12.56 -27.89
N ASN A 59 -6.48 13.02 -27.35
CA ASN A 59 -5.28 12.21 -27.15
C ASN A 59 -5.58 11.14 -26.10
N LEU A 60 -6.14 10.00 -26.52
CA LEU A 60 -6.61 8.91 -25.64
C LEU A 60 -5.63 8.51 -24.52
N PRO A 61 -4.30 8.42 -24.73
CA PRO A 61 -3.35 8.18 -23.65
C PRO A 61 -3.31 9.29 -22.59
N GLU A 62 -3.52 10.54 -23.00
CA GLU A 62 -3.55 11.69 -22.10
C GLU A 62 -4.83 11.69 -21.27
N VAL A 63 -6.00 11.53 -21.91
CA VAL A 63 -7.31 11.39 -21.23
C VAL A 63 -7.34 10.20 -20.26
N TRP A 64 -6.76 9.06 -20.66
CA TRP A 64 -6.66 7.91 -19.77
C TRP A 64 -5.86 8.24 -18.50
N LYS A 65 -4.72 8.90 -18.67
CA LYS A 65 -3.82 9.24 -17.58
C LYS A 65 -4.36 10.35 -16.68
N THR A 66 -5.01 11.36 -17.24
CA THR A 66 -5.48 12.52 -16.46
C THR A 66 -6.85 12.30 -15.85
N ASP A 67 -7.75 11.57 -16.52
CA ASP A 67 -9.17 11.58 -16.15
C ASP A 67 -9.69 10.20 -15.73
N VAL A 68 -9.03 9.11 -16.17
CA VAL A 68 -9.50 7.74 -15.87
C VAL A 68 -8.71 7.10 -14.73
N GLU A 69 -7.40 7.25 -14.69
CA GLU A 69 -6.56 6.66 -13.63
C GLU A 69 -6.97 7.15 -12.23
N ASP A 70 -7.11 8.46 -12.06
CA ASP A 70 -7.54 9.06 -10.78
C ASP A 70 -8.92 8.55 -10.33
N VAL A 71 -9.88 8.43 -11.26
CA VAL A 71 -11.21 7.91 -10.95
C VAL A 71 -11.17 6.44 -10.53
N VAL A 72 -10.35 5.62 -11.21
CA VAL A 72 -10.18 4.20 -10.86
C VAL A 72 -9.54 4.05 -9.48
N ASP A 73 -8.49 4.82 -9.20
CA ASP A 73 -7.82 4.80 -7.91
C ASP A 73 -8.78 5.27 -6.81
N ASN A 74 -9.47 6.38 -7.00
CA ASN A 74 -10.47 6.87 -6.05
C ASN A 74 -11.62 5.86 -5.83
N CYS A 75 -12.06 5.15 -6.87
CA CYS A 75 -13.03 4.06 -6.72
C CYS A 75 -12.48 2.93 -5.82
N PHE A 76 -11.22 2.56 -5.99
CA PHE A 76 -10.57 1.57 -5.14
C PHE A 76 -10.51 2.03 -3.68
N HIS A 77 -10.12 3.28 -3.43
CA HIS A 77 -10.09 3.88 -2.10
C HIS A 77 -11.48 3.94 -1.44
N SER A 78 -12.52 4.28 -2.20
CA SER A 78 -13.90 4.28 -1.71
C SER A 78 -14.35 2.87 -1.28
N LEU A 79 -13.99 1.84 -2.07
CA LEU A 79 -14.32 0.46 -1.74
C LEU A 79 -13.58 0.02 -0.47
N LEU A 80 -12.29 0.34 -0.34
CA LEU A 80 -11.53 0.08 0.88
C LEU A 80 -12.19 0.73 2.10
N ALA A 81 -12.54 2.01 2.01
CA ALA A 81 -13.20 2.75 3.07
C ALA A 81 -14.51 2.07 3.54
N ILE A 82 -15.38 1.67 2.61
CA ILE A 82 -16.62 0.93 2.94
C ILE A 82 -16.29 -0.39 3.64
N THR A 83 -15.32 -1.16 3.13
CA THR A 83 -14.94 -2.44 3.76
C THR A 83 -14.34 -2.27 5.15
N CYS A 84 -13.78 -1.10 5.44
CA CYS A 84 -13.30 -0.69 6.77
C CYS A 84 -14.42 -0.15 7.68
N GLY A 85 -15.68 -0.16 7.23
CA GLY A 85 -16.86 0.19 8.01
C GLY A 85 -17.31 1.63 7.87
N LEU A 86 -16.82 2.35 6.85
CA LEU A 86 -17.34 3.66 6.49
C LEU A 86 -18.72 3.52 5.83
N SER A 87 -19.60 4.51 6.02
CA SER A 87 -20.94 4.50 5.43
C SER A 87 -20.88 4.77 3.91
N ALA A 88 -21.92 4.40 3.18
CA ALA A 88 -21.99 4.62 1.74
C ALA A 88 -22.07 6.10 1.32
N GLU A 89 -22.34 7.02 2.26
CA GLU A 89 -22.42 8.46 1.99
C GLU A 89 -21.04 9.06 1.61
N TRP A 90 -19.97 8.36 1.97
CA TRP A 90 -18.60 8.77 1.68
C TRP A 90 -18.09 8.35 0.31
N VAL A 91 -18.84 7.53 -0.43
CA VAL A 91 -18.40 7.04 -1.74
C VAL A 91 -18.23 8.17 -2.73
N GLU A 92 -19.22 9.05 -2.86
CA GLU A 92 -19.18 10.16 -3.81
C GLU A 92 -18.06 11.17 -3.49
N PRO A 93 -17.87 11.63 -2.24
CA PRO A 93 -16.73 12.47 -1.88
C PRO A 93 -15.36 11.87 -2.21
N ILE A 94 -15.17 10.56 -1.99
CA ILE A 94 -13.90 9.89 -2.29
C ILE A 94 -13.72 9.72 -3.80
N VAL A 95 -14.74 9.19 -4.50
CA VAL A 95 -14.68 8.94 -5.96
C VAL A 95 -14.44 10.24 -6.74
N SER A 96 -15.01 11.35 -6.29
CA SER A 96 -14.81 12.67 -6.89
C SER A 96 -13.46 13.32 -6.56
N GLY A 97 -12.66 12.74 -5.66
CA GLY A 97 -11.39 13.33 -5.20
C GLY A 97 -11.57 14.51 -4.23
N THR A 98 -12.80 14.81 -3.80
CA THR A 98 -13.06 15.89 -2.82
C THR A 98 -12.49 15.54 -1.44
N VAL A 99 -12.38 14.24 -1.13
CA VAL A 99 -11.80 13.72 0.11
C VAL A 99 -10.78 12.65 -0.26
N ALA A 100 -9.52 12.86 0.15
CA ALA A 100 -8.51 11.81 0.10
C ALA A 100 -8.82 10.76 1.17
N SER A 101 -8.75 9.48 0.82
CA SER A 101 -9.06 8.40 1.76
C SER A 101 -8.12 7.22 1.54
N ASP A 102 -7.46 6.76 2.59
CA ASP A 102 -6.61 5.57 2.51
C ASP A 102 -6.76 4.63 3.71
N ALA A 103 -6.55 3.33 3.47
CA ALA A 103 -6.67 2.28 4.47
C ALA A 103 -5.34 1.55 4.65
N PHE A 104 -4.66 1.84 5.76
CA PHE A 104 -3.42 1.19 6.15
C PHE A 104 -3.74 -0.15 6.80
N ARG A 105 -3.33 -1.25 6.16
CA ARG A 105 -3.50 -2.59 6.74
C ARG A 105 -2.51 -2.79 7.86
N LEU A 106 -2.99 -3.37 8.95
CA LEU A 106 -2.15 -3.72 10.10
C LEU A 106 -1.69 -5.17 9.98
N TRP A 107 -0.39 -5.38 10.07
CA TRP A 107 0.20 -6.70 10.24
C TRP A 107 1.24 -6.67 11.36
N THR A 108 1.28 -7.72 12.17
CA THR A 108 2.33 -7.90 13.17
C THR A 108 3.65 -8.18 12.46
N PRO A 109 4.70 -7.35 12.63
CA PRO A 109 6.01 -7.61 12.04
C PRO A 109 6.59 -8.95 12.49
N VAL A 110 7.40 -9.57 11.63
CA VAL A 110 8.06 -10.85 11.95
C VAL A 110 8.98 -10.64 13.16
N GLY A 111 8.80 -11.47 14.19
CA GLY A 111 9.59 -11.40 15.42
C GLY A 111 9.03 -10.46 16.50
N MET A 112 7.92 -9.76 16.23
CA MET A 112 7.18 -8.98 17.23
C MET A 112 6.06 -9.82 17.85
N SER A 113 5.88 -9.75 19.18
CA SER A 113 4.73 -10.38 19.84
C SER A 113 3.45 -9.57 19.62
N GLU A 114 2.28 -10.19 19.77
CA GLU A 114 1.00 -9.48 19.67
C GLU A 114 0.85 -8.41 20.75
N GLU A 115 1.37 -8.65 21.96
CA GLU A 115 1.34 -7.68 23.06
C GLU A 115 2.25 -6.48 22.78
N GLU A 116 3.43 -6.72 22.21
CA GLU A 116 4.32 -5.63 21.80
C GLU A 116 3.69 -4.79 20.69
N PHE A 117 3.09 -5.45 19.69
CA PHE A 117 2.38 -4.79 18.61
C PHE A 117 1.21 -3.95 19.12
N SER A 118 0.36 -4.53 19.98
CA SER A 118 -0.77 -3.82 20.58
C SER A 118 -0.31 -2.59 21.35
N ARG A 119 0.77 -2.71 22.15
CA ARG A 119 1.32 -1.58 22.89
C ARG A 119 1.80 -0.47 21.96
N LYS A 120 2.53 -0.80 20.89
CA LYS A 120 3.01 0.18 19.89
C LYS A 120 1.86 0.85 19.15
N TYR A 121 0.82 0.08 18.83
CA TYR A 121 -0.36 0.61 18.17
C TYR A 121 -1.15 1.56 19.09
N ASP A 122 -1.34 1.20 20.35
CA ASP A 122 -1.97 2.08 21.35
C ASP A 122 -1.14 3.36 21.59
N GLU A 123 0.20 3.22 21.60
CA GLU A 123 1.13 4.35 21.72
C GLU A 123 1.04 5.28 20.51
N PHE A 124 0.95 4.74 19.29
CA PHE A 124 0.69 5.53 18.08
C PHE A 124 -0.61 6.33 18.20
N ILE A 125 -1.70 5.69 18.61
CA ILE A 125 -3.01 6.34 18.76
C ILE A 125 -2.91 7.49 19.77
N HIS A 126 -2.34 7.22 20.95
CA HIS A 126 -2.21 8.22 22.00
C HIS A 126 -1.35 9.42 21.56
N LYS A 127 -0.22 9.17 20.92
CA LYS A 127 0.66 10.24 20.44
C LYS A 127 0.00 11.05 19.32
N PHE A 128 -0.63 10.36 18.37
CA PHE A 128 -1.26 10.99 17.21
C PHE A 128 -2.48 11.85 17.58
N GLU A 129 -3.39 11.31 18.40
CA GLU A 129 -4.65 11.97 18.76
C GLU A 129 -4.50 12.95 19.93
N ASP A 130 -3.77 12.55 20.98
CA ASP A 130 -3.76 13.28 22.25
C ASP A 130 -2.51 14.14 22.43
N GLU A 131 -1.31 13.54 22.32
CA GLU A 131 -0.06 14.24 22.68
C GLU A 131 0.31 15.33 21.67
N PHE A 132 0.24 15.00 20.38
CA PHE A 132 0.59 15.92 19.30
C PHE A 132 -0.63 16.50 18.57
N ALA A 133 -1.83 15.96 18.82
CA ALA A 133 -3.08 16.40 18.19
C ALA A 133 -3.00 16.51 16.64
N LEU A 134 -2.29 15.57 16.00
CA LEU A 134 -1.97 15.62 14.58
C LEU A 134 -3.18 15.48 13.67
N ALA A 135 -4.25 14.82 14.14
CA ALA A 135 -5.51 14.76 13.40
C ALA A 135 -6.02 16.16 13.04
N THR A 136 -5.90 17.11 13.98
CA THR A 136 -6.31 18.51 13.76
C THR A 136 -5.32 19.25 12.88
N GLU A 137 -4.02 19.08 13.11
CA GLU A 137 -2.96 19.77 12.34
C GLU A 137 -2.91 19.34 10.87
N LEU A 138 -3.29 18.10 10.58
CA LEU A 138 -3.35 17.52 9.23
C LEU A 138 -4.74 17.64 8.59
N SER A 139 -5.72 18.24 9.28
CA SER A 139 -7.13 18.28 8.85
C SER A 139 -7.65 16.90 8.42
N CYS A 140 -7.41 15.87 9.25
CA CYS A 140 -7.78 14.50 8.93
C CYS A 140 -8.64 13.85 10.01
N GLN A 141 -9.46 12.90 9.59
CA GLN A 141 -10.22 12.00 10.45
C GLN A 141 -9.60 10.60 10.36
N VAL A 142 -9.37 9.97 11.53
CA VAL A 142 -8.81 8.63 11.61
C VAL A 142 -9.81 7.67 12.27
N LEU A 143 -9.95 6.49 11.67
CA LEU A 143 -10.78 5.41 12.18
C LEU A 143 -9.91 4.18 12.45
N TYR A 144 -9.70 3.92 13.73
CA TYR A 144 -8.91 2.79 14.23
C TYR A 144 -9.74 1.50 14.24
N LYS A 145 -9.28 0.48 13.50
CA LYS A 145 -9.86 -0.87 13.49
C LYS A 145 -8.81 -1.90 13.92
N VAL A 146 -9.28 -3.11 14.24
CA VAL A 146 -8.42 -4.23 14.68
C VAL A 146 -7.35 -4.60 13.66
N LYS A 147 -7.63 -4.43 12.35
CA LYS A 147 -6.73 -4.85 11.26
C LYS A 147 -6.42 -3.75 10.25
N ALA A 148 -6.89 -2.53 10.51
CA ALA A 148 -6.68 -1.42 9.60
C ALA A 148 -6.80 -0.08 10.33
N VAL A 149 -6.12 0.94 9.80
CA VAL A 149 -6.35 2.35 10.10
C VAL A 149 -6.88 2.99 8.84
N LEU A 150 -8.09 3.53 8.88
CA LEU A 150 -8.65 4.30 7.78
C LEU A 150 -8.44 5.79 8.06
N VAL A 151 -7.90 6.52 7.10
CA VAL A 151 -7.63 7.95 7.21
C VAL A 151 -8.38 8.66 6.10
N GLN A 152 -9.07 9.73 6.46
CA GLN A 152 -9.75 10.64 5.53
C GLN A 152 -9.19 12.05 5.74
N ALA A 153 -8.84 12.74 4.67
CA ALA A 153 -8.25 14.07 4.76
C ALA A 153 -8.59 14.92 3.54
N ASP A 154 -8.30 16.21 3.65
CA ASP A 154 -8.45 17.15 2.53
C ASP A 154 -7.40 16.91 1.43
N THR A 155 -6.28 16.23 1.75
CA THR A 155 -5.15 16.01 0.83
C THR A 155 -4.57 14.60 0.95
N TRP A 156 -3.98 14.09 -0.13
CA TRP A 156 -3.24 12.81 -0.14
C TRP A 156 -1.95 12.87 0.68
N GLU A 157 -1.34 14.05 0.78
CA GLU A 157 -0.15 14.30 1.58
C GLU A 157 -0.43 14.04 3.06
N ALA A 158 -1.59 14.45 3.55
CA ALA A 158 -2.03 14.19 4.91
C ALA A 158 -2.19 12.69 5.17
N THR A 159 -2.89 11.96 4.29
CA THR A 159 -3.03 10.50 4.44
C THR A 159 -1.66 9.80 4.43
N ASN A 160 -0.76 10.20 3.54
CA ASN A 160 0.61 9.70 3.45
C ASN A 160 1.48 10.00 4.69
N VAL A 161 1.27 11.14 5.34
CA VAL A 161 1.94 11.45 6.62
C VAL A 161 1.47 10.47 7.70
N VAL A 162 0.16 10.26 7.85
CA VAL A 162 -0.37 9.34 8.86
C VAL A 162 0.13 7.92 8.64
N GLY A 163 0.11 7.44 7.39
CA GLY A 163 0.61 6.11 7.03
C GLY A 163 2.09 5.91 7.40
N ARG A 164 2.94 6.88 7.10
CA ARG A 164 4.37 6.83 7.46
C ARG A 164 4.60 6.80 8.96
N LEU A 165 3.89 7.64 9.72
CA LEU A 165 4.01 7.66 11.19
C LEU A 165 3.58 6.32 11.80
N LEU A 166 2.48 5.75 11.29
CA LEU A 166 1.98 4.44 11.70
C LEU A 166 3.01 3.35 11.43
N ASP A 167 3.52 3.26 10.19
CA ASP A 167 4.52 2.25 9.82
C ASP A 167 5.79 2.39 10.66
N GLU A 168 6.30 3.60 10.84
CA GLU A 168 7.50 3.83 11.63
C GLU A 168 7.33 3.42 13.09
N CYS A 169 6.19 3.76 13.70
CA CYS A 169 5.90 3.38 15.08
C CYS A 169 5.79 1.86 15.23
N LEU A 170 5.07 1.19 14.30
CA LEU A 170 4.91 -0.27 14.31
C LEU A 170 6.21 -1.02 14.03
N MET A 171 7.15 -0.42 13.28
CA MET A 171 8.48 -0.98 13.05
C MET A 171 9.45 -0.73 14.22
N GLY A 172 9.00 -0.04 15.27
CA GLY A 172 9.80 0.25 16.47
C GLY A 172 10.76 1.42 16.32
N ASN A 173 10.57 2.27 15.31
CA ASN A 173 11.20 3.58 15.27
C ASN A 173 10.45 4.53 16.21
N GLU A 174 11.07 5.66 16.54
CA GLU A 174 10.44 6.74 17.29
C GLU A 174 10.13 7.90 16.32
N PRO A 175 8.95 7.88 15.65
CA PRO A 175 8.58 8.95 14.73
C PRO A 175 8.13 10.24 15.44
N PHE A 176 7.76 10.14 16.72
CA PHE A 176 7.22 11.22 17.52
C PHE A 176 8.30 11.87 18.38
N ASP A 177 9.12 12.69 17.76
CA ASP A 177 9.91 13.69 18.47
C ASP A 177 9.47 15.11 18.05
N ASP A 178 9.41 16.03 19.01
CA ASP A 178 8.93 17.40 18.80
C ASP A 178 9.57 18.09 17.59
N ALA A 179 10.88 17.88 17.36
CA ALA A 179 11.59 18.55 16.29
C ALA A 179 11.22 17.96 14.92
N ARG A 180 11.13 16.64 14.82
CA ARG A 180 10.78 15.91 13.61
C ARG A 180 9.33 16.07 13.23
N VAL A 181 8.42 16.02 14.20
CA VAL A 181 6.99 16.27 13.98
C VAL A 181 6.78 17.69 13.46
N ARG A 182 7.44 18.70 14.07
CA ARG A 182 7.37 20.08 13.59
C ARG A 182 7.92 20.23 12.17
N LEU A 183 9.09 19.65 11.88
CA LEU A 183 9.69 19.72 10.55
C LEU A 183 8.77 19.11 9.49
N MET A 184 8.16 17.96 9.80
CA MET A 184 7.21 17.29 8.93
C MET A 184 5.95 18.13 8.68
N LEU A 185 5.39 18.76 9.73
CA LEU A 185 4.24 19.66 9.59
C LEU A 185 4.58 20.92 8.82
N ASP A 186 5.78 21.47 8.99
CA ASP A 186 6.24 22.64 8.23
C ASP A 186 6.42 22.30 6.75
N ASP A 187 7.00 21.14 6.44
CA ASP A 187 7.10 20.65 5.06
C ASP A 187 5.72 20.41 4.45
N PHE A 188 4.78 19.79 5.20
CA PHE A 188 3.39 19.60 4.77
C PHE A 188 2.70 20.94 4.47
N LYS A 189 2.77 21.90 5.40
CA LYS A 189 2.17 23.24 5.24
C LYS A 189 2.79 24.00 4.07
N ARG A 190 4.10 23.82 3.79
CA ARG A 190 4.76 24.42 2.63
C ARG A 190 4.26 23.82 1.32
N LEU A 191 4.09 22.50 1.26
CA LEU A 191 3.59 21.81 0.06
C LEU A 191 2.14 22.20 -0.24
N ALA A 192 1.26 22.18 0.77
CA ALA A 192 -0.14 22.59 0.62
C ALA A 192 -0.29 24.03 0.12
N LYS A 193 0.65 24.92 0.48
CA LYS A 193 0.65 26.30 -0.03
C LYS A 193 1.06 26.40 -1.50
N GLN A 194 1.99 25.55 -1.95
CA GLN A 194 2.46 25.58 -3.34
C GLN A 194 1.37 25.15 -4.33
N GLU A 195 0.57 24.14 -3.98
CA GLU A 195 -0.54 23.68 -4.83
C GLU A 195 -1.59 24.76 -5.01
N HIS A 196 -1.94 25.47 -3.94
CA HIS A 196 -2.91 26.56 -3.95
C HIS A 196 -2.45 27.78 -4.77
N ASP A 197 -1.15 28.01 -4.90
CA ASP A 197 -0.57 29.11 -5.70
C ASP A 197 -0.43 28.74 -7.19
N SER A 198 -0.46 27.45 -7.55
CA SER A 198 -0.39 26.97 -8.95
C SER A 198 -1.74 26.89 -9.68
N GLU A 199 -2.86 27.00 -8.96
CA GLU A 199 -4.22 26.99 -9.52
C GLU A 199 -4.81 28.40 -9.78
N GLY A 200 -4.05 29.47 -9.50
CA GLY A 200 -4.47 30.88 -9.69
C GLY A 200 -3.78 31.58 -10.86
#